data_AF-A0A832AXA0-F1
#
_entry.id   AF-A0A832AXA0-F1
#
_cell.length_a   1.000
_cell.length_b   1.000
_cell.length_c   1.000
_cell.angle_alpha   90.00
_cell.angle_beta   90.00
_cell.angle_gamma   90.00
#
_symmetry.space_group_name_H-M   'P 1'
#
loop_
_entity.id
_entity.type
_entity.pdbx_description
1 polymer ?
#
loop_
_entity_poly.entity_id
_entity_poly.type
_entity_poly.pdbx_seq_one_letter_code
_entity_poly.pdbx_strand_id
1 'polypeptide(L)'
;QTDKLVRYNDFLACNKFDIMQKTSQIQKPTLIIVGSCDKLTPIKYAQYLKDSIGQSKLVIVQNAGHMSMWEQPDDFNQAICDFL
;
A
#
# COMPACT_ATOMS: atom_id res chain seq x y z
N GLN A 1 -15.13 12.58 18.92
CA GLN A 1 -14.83 11.28 18.30
C GLN A 1 -15.81 11.11 17.14
N THR A 2 -15.38 10.68 15.95
CA THR A 2 -16.26 10.53 14.78
C THR A 2 -17.33 9.48 15.03
N ASP A 3 -18.54 9.75 14.54
CA ASP A 3 -19.72 8.89 14.62
C ASP A 3 -19.44 7.46 14.11
N LYS A 4 -20.06 6.45 14.73
CA LYS A 4 -19.81 5.05 14.41
C LYS A 4 -20.30 4.66 13.02
N LEU A 5 -21.45 5.19 12.59
CA LEU A 5 -22.00 4.92 11.26
C LEU A 5 -21.13 5.57 10.19
N VAL A 6 -20.61 6.77 10.45
CA VAL A 6 -19.66 7.43 9.53
C VAL A 6 -18.41 6.54 9.35
N ARG A 7 -17.75 6.14 10.44
CA ARG A 7 -16.56 5.26 10.37
C ARG A 7 -16.85 3.92 9.68
N TYR A 8 -18.00 3.31 9.95
CA TYR A 8 -18.38 2.05 9.31
C TYR A 8 -18.57 2.22 7.80
N ASN A 9 -19.28 3.27 7.39
CA ASN A 9 -19.50 3.56 5.97
C ASN A 9 -18.18 3.90 5.24
N ASP A 10 -17.24 4.56 5.91
CA ASP A 10 -15.90 4.82 5.36
C ASP A 10 -15.18 3.49 5.04
N PHE A 11 -15.09 2.56 6.00
CA PHE A 11 -14.47 1.25 5.76
C PHE A 11 -15.24 0.42 4.72
N LEU A 12 -16.57 0.52 4.68
CA LEU A 12 -17.39 -0.16 3.69
C LEU A 12 -17.11 0.37 2.27
N ALA A 13 -16.92 1.68 2.13
CA ALA A 13 -16.55 2.32 0.87
C ALA A 13 -15.17 1.84 0.39
N CYS A 14 -14.16 1.84 1.26
CA CYS A 14 -12.83 1.30 0.95
C CYS A 14 -12.89 -0.17 0.53
N ASN A 15 -13.65 -1.00 1.25
CA ASN A 15 -13.75 -2.44 0.97
C ASN A 15 -14.50 -2.76 -0.34
N LYS A 16 -15.46 -1.91 -0.74
CA LYS A 16 -16.22 -2.09 -1.98
C LYS A 16 -15.53 -1.53 -3.22
N PHE A 17 -14.56 -0.64 -3.05
CA PHE A 17 -13.86 -0.04 -4.17
C PHE A 17 -12.90 -1.04 -4.80
N ASP A 18 -13.17 -1.40 -6.06
CA ASP A 18 -12.33 -2.32 -6.83
C ASP A 18 -12.04 -1.76 -8.22
N ILE A 19 -10.76 -1.50 -8.47
CA ILE A 19 -10.20 -1.18 -9.79
C ILE A 19 -8.96 -2.02 -10.07
N MET A 20 -8.80 -3.17 -9.42
CA MET A 20 -7.58 -3.98 -9.47
C MET A 20 -7.18 -4.32 -10.91
N GLN A 21 -8.15 -4.60 -11.79
CA GLN A 21 -7.90 -4.91 -13.20
C GLN A 21 -7.35 -3.73 -14.02
N LYS A 22 -7.57 -2.49 -13.58
CA LYS A 22 -7.06 -1.29 -14.27
C LYS A 22 -5.62 -0.96 -13.90
N THR A 23 -5.04 -1.60 -12.88
CA THR A 23 -3.67 -1.34 -12.43
C THR A 23 -2.62 -1.63 -13.50
N SER A 24 -2.88 -2.59 -14.40
CA SER A 24 -2.02 -2.89 -15.56
C SER A 24 -1.92 -1.76 -16.58
N GLN A 25 -2.81 -0.75 -16.51
CA GLN A 25 -2.76 0.43 -17.38
C GLN A 25 -1.71 1.46 -16.92
N ILE A 26 -1.12 1.28 -15.73
CA ILE A 26 -0.07 2.16 -15.20
C ILE A 26 1.23 1.91 -15.96
N GLN A 27 1.67 2.91 -16.73
CA GLN A 27 2.86 2.83 -17.60
C GLN A 27 4.11 3.51 -17.02
N LYS A 28 3.96 4.25 -15.92
CA LYS A 28 5.07 4.96 -15.28
C LYS A 28 5.80 4.05 -14.30
N PRO A 29 7.12 4.25 -14.08
CA PRO A 29 7.81 3.65 -12.95
C PRO A 29 7.00 3.86 -11.67
N THR A 30 6.81 2.80 -10.91
CA THR A 30 5.97 2.80 -9.70
C THR A 30 6.70 2.11 -8.55
N LEU A 31 6.82 2.80 -7.42
CA LEU A 31 7.25 2.21 -6.16
C LEU A 31 6.04 1.79 -5.33
N ILE A 32 6.06 0.55 -4.84
CA ILE A 32 5.07 -0.02 -3.94
C ILE A 32 5.78 -0.29 -2.62
N ILE A 33 5.27 0.26 -1.52
CA ILE A 33 5.82 0.07 -0.17
C ILE A 33 4.72 -0.49 0.73
N VAL A 34 5.03 -1.53 1.50
CA VAL A 34 4.11 -2.14 2.47
C VAL A 34 4.87 -2.59 3.71
N GLY A 35 4.24 -2.54 4.89
CA GLY A 35 4.80 -3.09 6.11
C GLY A 35 4.65 -4.62 6.18
N SER A 36 5.65 -5.32 6.71
CA SER A 36 5.66 -6.79 6.85
C SER A 36 4.52 -7.34 7.73
N CYS A 37 3.95 -6.50 8.59
CA CYS A 37 2.92 -6.82 9.57
C CYS A 37 1.58 -6.12 9.27
N ASP A 38 1.41 -5.52 8.09
CA ASP A 38 0.18 -4.81 7.72
C ASP A 38 -1.01 -5.78 7.65
N LYS A 39 -2.03 -5.51 8.48
CA LYS A 39 -3.30 -6.25 8.51
C LYS A 39 -4.45 -5.52 7.81
N LEU A 40 -4.33 -4.21 7.60
CA LEU A 40 -5.37 -3.41 6.96
C LEU A 40 -5.26 -3.52 5.43
N THR A 41 -4.04 -3.47 4.92
CA THR A 41 -3.71 -3.75 3.51
C THR A 41 -2.61 -4.81 3.43
N PRO A 42 -2.94 -6.10 3.62
CA PRO A 42 -1.95 -7.17 3.69
C PRO A 42 -1.05 -7.27 2.45
N ILE A 43 0.17 -7.77 2.64
CA ILE A 43 1.24 -7.90 1.63
C ILE A 43 0.76 -8.48 0.29
N LYS A 44 -0.20 -9.41 0.30
CA LYS A 44 -0.76 -10.01 -0.92
C LYS A 44 -1.24 -8.96 -1.94
N TYR A 45 -1.74 -7.81 -1.50
CA TYR A 45 -2.19 -6.74 -2.39
C TYR A 45 -1.00 -5.98 -2.99
N ALA A 46 0.05 -5.74 -2.21
CA ALA A 46 1.29 -5.16 -2.71
C ALA A 46 1.98 -6.08 -3.73
N GLN A 47 1.96 -7.39 -3.50
CA GLN A 47 2.44 -8.39 -4.46
C GLN A 47 1.60 -8.38 -5.75
N TYR A 48 0.26 -8.34 -5.63
CA TYR A 48 -0.61 -8.19 -6.80
C TYR A 48 -0.26 -6.94 -7.62
N LEU A 49 -0.04 -5.80 -6.98
CA LEU A 49 0.35 -4.56 -7.66
C LEU A 49 1.72 -4.71 -8.36
N LYS A 50 2.69 -5.36 -7.72
CA LYS A 50 4.02 -5.64 -8.29
C LYS A 50 3.94 -6.51 -9.54
N ASP A 51 3.03 -7.47 -9.54
CA ASP A 51 2.84 -8.42 -10.64
C ASP A 51 1.99 -7.81 -11.78
N SER A 52 1.06 -6.90 -11.44
CA SER A 52 0.16 -6.27 -12.40
C SER A 52 0.76 -5.03 -13.08
N ILE A 53 1.56 -4.24 -12.37
CA ILE A 53 2.18 -3.01 -12.89
C ILE A 53 3.53 -3.37 -13.51
N GLY A 54 3.67 -3.21 -14.83
CA GLY A 54 4.85 -3.65 -15.57
C GLY A 54 6.17 -3.03 -15.11
N GLN A 55 6.19 -1.72 -14.85
CA GLN A 55 7.38 -0.99 -14.37
C GLN A 55 7.26 -0.70 -12.87
N SER A 56 7.33 -1.74 -12.04
CA SER A 56 7.15 -1.60 -10.59
C SER A 56 8.31 -2.17 -9.76
N LYS A 57 8.56 -1.56 -8.60
CA LYS A 57 9.42 -2.07 -7.53
C LYS A 57 8.59 -2.24 -6.26
N LEU A 58 8.77 -3.35 -5.55
CA LEU A 58 8.13 -3.62 -4.27
C LEU A 58 9.18 -3.58 -3.16
N VAL A 59 8.90 -2.83 -2.11
CA VAL A 59 9.68 -2.80 -0.87
C VAL A 59 8.78 -3.22 0.28
N ILE A 60 9.22 -4.24 1.01
CA ILE A 60 8.56 -4.70 2.24
C ILE A 60 9.37 -4.20 3.42
N VAL A 61 8.81 -3.23 4.14
CA VAL A 61 9.43 -2.64 5.33
C VAL A 61 9.26 -3.62 6.49
N GLN A 62 10.39 -4.14 7.00
CA GLN A 62 10.37 -5.14 8.06
C GLN A 62 9.96 -4.53 9.39
N ASN A 63 9.30 -5.31 10.25
CA ASN A 63 8.86 -4.88 11.58
C ASN A 63 7.95 -3.63 11.54
N ALA A 64 7.11 -3.51 10.49
CA ALA A 64 6.17 -2.41 10.30
C ALA A 64 4.76 -2.92 9.96
N GLY A 65 3.75 -2.30 10.54
CA GLY A 65 2.34 -2.48 10.23
C GLY A 65 1.85 -1.53 9.12
N HIS A 66 0.60 -1.09 9.24
CA HIS A 66 -0.05 -0.26 8.23
C HIS A 66 0.58 1.13 8.12
N MET A 67 1.05 1.70 9.23
CA MET A 67 1.63 3.04 9.27
C MET A 67 3.15 2.95 9.08
N SER A 68 3.61 2.20 8.08
CA SER A 68 5.04 1.89 7.87
C SER A 68 5.94 3.13 7.82
N MET A 69 5.44 4.24 7.30
CA MET A 69 6.18 5.51 7.25
C MET A 69 6.34 6.19 8.63
N TRP A 70 5.53 5.83 9.62
CA TRP A 70 5.68 6.26 11.01
C TRP A 70 6.43 5.24 11.86
N GLU A 71 6.20 3.96 11.59
CA GLU A 71 6.75 2.85 12.39
C GLU A 71 8.23 2.59 12.08
N GLN A 72 8.63 2.73 10.81
CA GLN A 72 10.01 2.53 10.33
C GLN A 72 10.37 3.65 9.32
N PRO A 73 10.50 4.90 9.79
CA PRO A 73 10.67 6.06 8.92
C PRO A 73 11.94 6.02 8.09
N ASP A 74 13.06 5.51 8.63
CA ASP A 74 14.34 5.46 7.93
C ASP A 74 14.28 4.52 6.72
N ASP A 75 13.80 3.29 6.91
CA ASP A 75 13.63 2.31 5.82
C ASP A 75 12.62 2.79 4.78
N PHE A 76 11.51 3.39 5.21
CA PHE A 76 10.48 3.92 4.33
C PHE A 76 11.02 5.08 3.49
N ASN A 77 11.73 6.03 4.11
CA ASN A 77 12.28 7.20 3.42
C ASN A 77 13.43 6.80 2.49
N GLN A 78 14.28 5.84 2.89
CA GLN A 78 15.33 5.32 2.02
C GLN A 78 14.74 4.70 0.76
N ALA A 79 13.66 3.92 0.88
CA ALA A 79 12.98 3.34 -0.27
C ALA A 79 12.46 4.39 -1.26
N ILE A 80 12.00 5.54 -0.75
CA ILE A 80 11.58 6.68 -1.57
C ILE A 80 12.80 7.34 -2.24
N CYS A 81 13.83 7.67 -1.48
CA CYS A 81 15.04 8.32 -2.02
C CYS A 81 15.75 7.46 -3.08
N ASP A 82 15.76 6.14 -2.93
CA ASP A 82 16.34 5.22 -3.92
C ASP A 82 15.53 5.11 -5.22
N PHE A 83 14.29 5.59 -5.22
CA PHE A 83 13.39 5.49 -6.36
C PHE A 83 13.30 6.79 -7.17
N LEU A 84 13.52 7.94 -6.53
CA LEU A 84 13.53 9.27 -7.15
C LEU A 84 14.84 9.54 -7.90
#